data_AF-A0A430G4J4-F1
#
_entry.id   AF-A0A430G4J4-F1
#
_cell.length_a   1.000
_cell.length_b   1.000
_cell.length_c   1.000
_cell.angle_alpha   90.00
_cell.angle_beta   90.00
_cell.angle_gamma   90.00
#
_symmetry.space_group_name_H-M   'P 1'
#
loop_
_entity.id
_entity.type
_entity.pdbx_description
1 polymer ?
#
loop_
_entity_poly.entity_id
_entity_poly.type
_entity_poly.pdbx_seq_one_letter_code
_entity_poly.pdbx_strand_id
1 'polypeptide(L)'
;MIENMFATLTRHETKQNFNIWVYGDDQLVRGSGLHVSEIGIATNHHFLLPPDNSEFRFKGGEYRLEVFASLLGGANPIRLLSQTLTVSDPQAGSISTMECGLYFDWGPQGENYIAHLDKSPKSPTATEIR
;
A
#
# COMPACT_ATOMS: atom_id res chain seq x y z
N MET A 1 -13.41 -17.02 2.90
CA MET A 1 -13.76 -15.57 2.77
C MET A 1 -12.76 -14.77 3.57
N ILE A 2 -12.24 -13.69 2.98
CA ILE A 2 -11.42 -12.71 3.69
C ILE A 2 -12.37 -11.73 4.38
N GLU A 3 -12.24 -11.56 5.69
CA GLU A 3 -13.03 -10.57 6.45
C GLU A 3 -12.28 -9.24 6.60
N ASN A 4 -10.95 -9.29 6.65
CA ASN A 4 -10.11 -8.11 6.82
C ASN A 4 -8.72 -8.33 6.23
N MET A 5 -8.05 -7.25 5.83
CA MET A 5 -6.64 -7.23 5.48
C MET A 5 -5.96 -6.01 6.10
N PHE A 6 -4.65 -6.10 6.31
CA PHE A 6 -3.86 -4.94 6.69
C PHE A 6 -2.43 -5.09 6.16
N ALA A 7 -1.79 -3.96 5.90
CA ALA A 7 -0.36 -3.91 5.61
C ALA A 7 0.40 -3.43 6.84
N THR A 8 1.61 -3.95 7.01
CA THR A 8 2.58 -3.52 8.00
C THR A 8 3.83 -3.10 7.26
N LEU A 9 4.36 -1.94 7.60
CA LEU A 9 5.66 -1.50 7.15
C LEU A 9 6.59 -1.34 8.35
N THR A 10 7.72 -2.04 8.34
CA THR A 10 8.71 -2.01 9.43
C THR A 10 10.03 -1.46 8.93
N ARG A 11 10.60 -0.47 9.64
CA ARG A 11 11.97 0.02 9.41
C ARG A 11 12.69 0.08 10.75
N HIS A 12 13.77 -0.69 10.88
CA HIS A 12 14.45 -0.93 12.15
C HIS A 12 13.44 -1.39 13.23
N GLU A 13 13.25 -0.61 14.30
CA GLU A 13 12.31 -0.90 15.39
C GLU A 13 10.96 -0.19 15.21
N THR A 14 10.82 0.70 14.23
CA THR A 14 9.56 1.39 13.95
C THR A 14 8.65 0.51 13.10
N LYS A 15 7.43 0.29 13.58
CA LYS A 15 6.38 -0.46 12.89
C LYS A 15 5.17 0.45 12.66
N GLN A 16 4.74 0.58 11.41
CA GLN A 16 3.51 1.27 11.03
C GLN A 16 2.52 0.26 10.46
N ASN A 17 1.30 0.24 10.98
CA ASN A 17 0.21 -0.53 10.42
C ASN A 17 -0.70 0.36 9.56
N PHE A 18 -1.14 -0.17 8.43
CA PHE A 18 -2.13 0.41 7.53
C PHE A 18 -3.33 -0.55 7.51
N ASN A 19 -4.26 -0.32 8.43
CA ASN A 19 -5.36 -1.24 8.75
C ASN A 19 -6.71 -0.82 8.15
N ILE A 20 -6.78 0.31 7.45
CA ILE A 20 -7.93 0.64 6.62
C ILE A 20 -7.71 0.01 5.25
N TRP A 21 -8.22 -1.20 5.07
CA TRP A 21 -8.25 -1.86 3.78
C TRP A 21 -9.51 -1.50 3.00
N VAL A 22 -9.31 -1.01 1.78
CA VAL A 22 -10.33 -0.85 0.75
C VAL A 22 -9.84 -1.49 -0.54
N TYR A 23 -10.74 -1.92 -1.41
CA TYR A 23 -10.38 -2.47 -2.71
C TYR A 23 -11.29 -1.95 -3.81
N GLY A 24 -10.80 -1.99 -5.05
CA GLY A 24 -11.46 -1.44 -6.22
C GLY A 24 -10.55 -0.52 -7.02
N ASP A 25 -10.94 -0.29 -8.28
CA ASP A 25 -10.19 0.54 -9.23
C ASP A 25 -10.81 1.94 -9.27
N ASP A 26 -12.08 2.05 -9.66
CA ASP A 26 -12.79 3.34 -9.72
C ASP A 26 -13.67 3.62 -8.49
N GLN A 27 -14.28 2.57 -7.93
CA GLN A 27 -15.17 2.63 -6.77
C GLN A 27 -14.58 1.81 -5.64
N LEU A 28 -14.24 2.47 -4.54
CA LEU A 28 -13.59 1.83 -3.40
C LEU A 28 -14.64 1.23 -2.46
N VAL A 29 -14.53 -0.06 -2.20
CA VAL A 29 -15.36 -0.79 -1.24
C VAL A 29 -14.59 -0.99 0.05
N ARG A 30 -15.21 -0.65 1.19
CA ARG A 30 -14.62 -0.78 2.53
C ARG A 30 -15.40 -1.79 3.37
N GLY A 31 -14.69 -2.70 4.03
CA GLY A 31 -15.22 -3.49 5.15
C GLY A 31 -16.35 -4.49 4.82
N SER A 32 -16.57 -4.82 3.55
CA SER A 32 -17.60 -5.79 3.12
C SER A 32 -17.15 -7.25 3.20
N GLY A 33 -15.89 -7.49 3.54
CA GLY A 33 -15.21 -8.74 3.25
C GLY A 33 -15.07 -8.98 1.75
N LEU A 34 -14.24 -9.97 1.39
CA LEU A 34 -13.99 -10.36 0.01
C LEU A 34 -14.07 -11.89 -0.11
N HIS A 35 -14.97 -12.35 -0.97
CA HIS A 35 -14.97 -13.75 -1.40
C HIS A 35 -14.07 -13.88 -2.62
N VAL A 36 -13.02 -14.70 -2.48
CA VAL A 36 -12.09 -15.03 -3.56
C VAL A 36 -12.38 -16.46 -3.97
N SER A 37 -12.80 -16.66 -5.22
CA SER A 37 -13.03 -17.99 -5.79
C SER A 37 -11.71 -18.64 -6.23
N GLU A 38 -11.77 -19.89 -6.70
CA GLU A 38 -10.59 -20.61 -7.17
C GLU A 38 -9.89 -19.93 -8.37
N ILE A 39 -10.61 -19.16 -9.17
CA ILE A 39 -10.06 -18.39 -10.28
C ILE A 39 -9.41 -17.06 -9.84
N GLY A 40 -9.51 -16.73 -8.56
CA GLY A 40 -9.01 -15.47 -8.01
C GLY A 40 -9.87 -14.26 -8.36
N ILE A 41 -9.41 -13.09 -7.92
CA ILE A 41 -9.95 -11.79 -8.31
C ILE A 41 -8.77 -10.85 -8.56
N ALA A 42 -8.83 -10.12 -9.67
CA ALA A 42 -7.90 -9.04 -9.96
C ALA A 42 -8.57 -7.71 -9.59
N THR A 43 -8.10 -7.08 -8.51
CA THR A 43 -8.55 -5.75 -8.11
C THR A 43 -7.42 -5.06 -7.36
N ASN A 44 -7.39 -3.73 -7.41
CA ASN A 44 -6.45 -2.97 -6.60
C ASN A 44 -6.83 -3.02 -5.12
N HIS A 45 -5.83 -3.23 -4.26
CA HIS A 45 -5.98 -3.20 -2.81
C HIS A 45 -5.25 -1.98 -2.26
N HIS A 46 -5.96 -1.16 -1.51
CA HIS A 46 -5.43 0.06 -0.91
C HIS A 46 -5.42 -0.08 0.61
N PHE A 47 -4.31 0.29 1.23
CA PHE A 47 -4.12 0.26 2.67
C PHE A 47 -3.84 1.67 3.16
N LEU A 48 -4.81 2.27 3.85
CA LEU A 48 -4.78 3.67 4.25
C LEU A 48 -4.40 3.80 5.73
N LEU A 49 -3.83 4.96 6.07
CA LEU A 49 -3.64 5.36 7.46
C LEU A 49 -5.01 5.67 8.10
N PRO A 50 -5.19 5.35 9.38
CA PRO A 50 -6.34 5.83 10.11
C PRO A 50 -6.31 7.38 10.23
N PRO A 51 -7.48 8.03 10.30
CA PRO A 51 -7.61 9.49 10.17
C PRO A 51 -7.07 10.29 11.36
N ASP A 52 -6.58 9.63 12.40
CA ASP A 52 -6.10 10.16 13.67
C ASP A 52 -4.68 10.77 13.61
N ASN A 53 -4.42 11.55 12.56
CA ASN A 53 -3.27 12.47 12.44
C ASN A 53 -1.87 11.87 12.57
N SER A 54 -1.70 10.54 12.44
CA SER A 54 -0.36 9.97 12.25
C SER A 54 0.12 10.24 10.82
N GLU A 55 0.86 11.32 10.61
CA GLU A 55 1.54 11.55 9.34
C GLU A 55 2.66 10.52 9.18
N PHE A 56 2.41 9.44 8.44
CA PHE A 56 3.50 8.59 8.00
C PHE A 56 4.32 9.35 6.95
N ARG A 57 5.64 9.39 7.15
CA ARG A 57 6.60 9.95 6.20
C ARG A 57 7.72 8.95 6.00
N PHE A 58 7.96 8.58 4.75
CA PHE A 58 9.12 7.77 4.41
C PHE A 58 10.42 8.49 4.84
N LYS A 59 11.34 7.69 5.35
CA LYS A 59 12.76 8.02 5.58
C LYS A 59 13.63 7.09 4.73
N GLY A 60 14.85 7.49 4.42
CA GLY A 60 15.78 6.60 3.74
C GLY A 60 16.09 5.35 4.58
N GLY A 61 16.26 4.22 3.91
CA GLY A 61 16.58 2.93 4.51
C GLY A 61 15.75 1.78 3.95
N GLU A 62 15.97 0.62 4.56
CA GLU A 62 15.28 -0.61 4.23
C GLU A 62 13.98 -0.74 5.04
N TYR A 63 12.92 -1.14 4.34
CA TYR A 63 11.63 -1.46 4.93
C TYR A 63 11.27 -2.92 4.64
N ARG A 64 10.65 -3.58 5.61
CA ARG A 64 9.91 -4.82 5.40
C ARG A 64 8.42 -4.51 5.29
N LEU A 65 7.86 -4.73 4.10
CA LEU A 65 6.43 -4.71 3.84
C LEU A 65 5.85 -6.11 4.07
N GLU A 66 4.85 -6.23 4.93
CA GLU A 66 4.10 -7.46 5.14
C GLU A 66 2.61 -7.18 4.95
N VAL A 67 1.92 -8.05 4.20
CA VAL A 67 0.45 -7.98 4.02
C VAL A 67 -0.17 -9.19 4.69
N PHE A 68 -1.19 -8.96 5.49
CA PHE A 68 -1.91 -9.98 6.23
C PHE A 68 -3.38 -10.00 5.85
N ALA A 69 -3.99 -11.17 5.90
CA ALA A 69 -5.42 -11.37 5.75
C ALA A 69 -5.98 -12.19 6.91
N SER A 70 -7.13 -11.76 7.42
CA SER A 70 -7.94 -12.52 8.37
C SER A 70 -9.03 -13.25 7.57
N LEU A 71 -9.17 -14.55 7.82
CA LEU A 71 -10.23 -15.35 7.24
C LEU A 71 -11.40 -15.39 8.22
N LEU A 72 -12.64 -15.37 7.70
CA LEU A 72 -13.84 -15.50 8.53
C LEU A 72 -13.76 -16.78 9.40
N GLY A 73 -13.83 -16.61 10.72
CA GLY A 73 -13.71 -17.70 11.69
C GLY A 73 -12.28 -18.20 11.96
N GLY A 74 -11.28 -17.59 11.33
CA GLY A 74 -9.87 -17.85 11.58
C GLY A 74 -9.40 -17.18 12.88
N ALA A 75 -8.62 -17.89 13.68
CA ALA A 75 -8.14 -17.36 14.97
C ALA A 75 -7.05 -16.30 14.83
N ASN A 76 -6.24 -16.34 13.77
CA ASN A 76 -5.11 -15.44 13.56
C ASN A 76 -5.02 -14.99 12.09
N PRO A 77 -4.57 -13.75 11.83
CA PRO A 77 -4.24 -13.32 10.48
C PRO A 77 -3.13 -14.17 9.86
N ILE A 78 -3.27 -14.50 8.59
CA ILE A 78 -2.28 -15.20 7.78
C ILE A 78 -1.47 -14.16 7.01
N ARG A 79 -0.14 -14.29 6.98
CA ARG A 79 0.72 -13.46 6.14
C ARG A 79 0.64 -13.92 4.69
N LEU A 80 0.20 -13.04 3.81
CA LEU A 80 0.10 -13.27 2.37
C LEU A 80 1.40 -12.93 1.63
N LEU A 81 2.08 -11.86 2.07
CA LEU A 81 3.27 -11.32 1.43
C LEU A 81 4.27 -10.85 2.50
N SER A 82 5.55 -11.00 2.21
CA SER A 82 6.66 -10.34 2.93
C SER A 82 7.72 -9.93 1.91
N GLN A 83 7.97 -8.63 1.79
CA GLN A 83 8.90 -8.09 0.80
C GLN A 83 9.80 -7.01 1.41
N THR A 84 11.06 -7.00 0.99
CA THR A 84 12.00 -5.92 1.30
C THR A 84 11.89 -4.81 0.25
N LEU A 85 11.74 -3.58 0.71
CA LEU A 85 11.67 -2.37 -0.09
C LEU A 85 12.77 -1.39 0.37
N THR A 86 13.53 -0.85 -0.57
CA THR A 86 14.59 0.12 -0.26
C THR A 86 14.17 1.52 -0.72
N VAL A 87 14.24 2.48 0.19
CA VAL A 87 13.99 3.90 -0.10
C VAL A 87 15.28 4.67 0.12
N SER A 88 15.71 5.47 -0.85
CA SER A 88 16.85 6.37 -0.68
C SER A 88 16.44 7.66 0.03
N ASP A 89 17.40 8.36 0.67
CA ASP A 89 17.11 9.67 1.29
C ASP A 89 16.57 10.70 0.29
N PRO A 90 17.06 10.80 -0.97
CA PRO A 90 16.45 11.66 -1.98
C PRO A 90 14.99 11.30 -2.27
N GLN A 91 14.67 10.01 -2.39
CA GLN A 91 13.28 9.56 -2.61
C GLN A 91 12.37 9.92 -1.43
N ALA A 92 12.84 9.68 -0.20
CA ALA A 92 12.14 10.05 1.02
C ALA A 92 11.89 11.57 1.11
N GLY A 93 12.87 12.38 0.71
CA GLY A 93 12.73 13.83 0.60
C GLY A 93 11.66 14.24 -0.42
N SER A 94 11.71 13.67 -1.62
CA SER A 94 10.76 13.99 -2.70
C SER A 94 9.32 13.58 -2.39
N ILE A 95 9.06 12.36 -1.91
CA ILE A 95 7.69 11.93 -1.59
C ILE A 95 7.08 12.75 -0.44
N SER A 96 7.92 13.30 0.45
CA SER A 96 7.44 14.16 1.55
C SER A 96 6.82 15.48 1.07
N THR A 97 7.03 15.89 -0.19
CA THR A 97 6.36 17.08 -0.77
C THR A 97 4.93 16.80 -1.21
N MET A 98 4.51 15.53 -1.28
CA MET A 98 3.21 15.08 -1.79
C MET A 98 2.93 15.43 -3.26
N GLU A 99 3.95 15.84 -4.03
CA GLU A 99 3.81 16.12 -5.47
C GLU A 99 4.04 14.89 -6.36
N CYS A 100 4.52 13.80 -5.77
CA CYS A 100 4.84 12.55 -6.44
C CYS A 100 4.46 11.34 -5.57
N GLY A 101 4.24 10.20 -6.23
CA GLY A 101 4.16 8.89 -5.61
C GLY A 101 5.51 8.18 -5.68
N LEU A 102 5.74 7.28 -4.72
CA LEU A 102 6.86 6.34 -4.72
C LEU A 102 6.32 4.96 -5.07
N TYR A 103 6.78 4.46 -6.20
CA TYR A 103 6.36 3.20 -6.79
C TYR A 103 7.49 2.19 -6.71
N PHE A 104 7.12 0.92 -6.71
CA PHE A 104 8.01 -0.21 -6.58
C PHE A 104 7.61 -1.24 -7.62
N ASP A 105 8.45 -1.43 -8.63
CA ASP A 105 8.20 -2.41 -9.70
C ASP A 105 9.11 -3.61 -9.57
N TRP A 106 8.61 -4.78 -9.94
CA TRP A 106 9.39 -6.01 -9.92
C TRP A 106 10.52 -5.95 -10.95
N GLY A 107 11.77 -6.00 -10.47
CA GLY A 107 12.97 -6.14 -11.26
C GLY A 107 13.36 -7.61 -11.38
N PRO A 108 13.07 -8.30 -12.50
CA PRO A 108 13.23 -9.76 -12.59
C PRO A 108 14.68 -10.23 -12.49
N GLN A 109 15.66 -9.38 -12.82
CA GLN A 109 17.09 -9.73 -12.75
C GLN A 109 17.64 -9.70 -11.33
N GLY A 110 17.11 -8.80 -10.48
CA GLY A 110 17.52 -8.65 -9.09
C GLY A 110 16.63 -9.39 -8.11
N GLU A 111 15.54 -10.00 -8.60
CA GLU A 111 14.46 -10.59 -7.80
C GLU A 111 14.01 -9.68 -6.66
N ASN A 112 13.94 -8.39 -6.95
CA ASN A 112 13.63 -7.35 -5.99
C ASN A 112 12.77 -6.27 -6.62
N TYR A 113 12.14 -5.48 -5.75
CA TYR A 113 11.40 -4.30 -6.20
C TYR A 113 12.32 -3.09 -6.34
N ILE A 114 12.22 -2.41 -7.48
CA ILE A 114 13.00 -1.22 -7.81
C ILE A 114 12.13 0.01 -7.59
N ALA A 115 12.59 0.88 -6.71
CA ALA A 115 11.91 2.11 -6.35
C ALA A 115 12.07 3.19 -7.43
N HIS A 116 10.97 3.84 -7.82
CA HIS A 116 10.98 5.02 -8.68
C HIS A 116 9.91 6.03 -8.26
N LEU A 117 10.14 7.30 -8.59
CA LEU A 117 9.19 8.37 -8.32
C LEU A 117 8.41 8.68 -9.59
N ASP A 118 7.09 8.76 -9.48
CA ASP A 118 6.25 9.29 -10.55
C ASP A 118 5.43 10.47 -10.04
N LYS A 119 5.29 11.50 -10.86
CA LYS A 119 4.47 12.66 -10.51
C LYS A 119 3.03 12.24 -10.64
N SER A 120 2.19 12.66 -9.69
CA SER A 120 0.75 12.48 -9.89
C SER A 120 0.39 13.13 -11.22
N PRO A 121 -0.32 12.43 -12.14
CA PRO A 121 -0.95 13.14 -13.24
C PRO A 121 -1.78 14.23 -12.58
N LYS A 122 -1.53 15.49 -12.96
CA LYS A 122 -2.29 16.63 -12.43
C LYS A 122 -3.75 16.26 -12.59
N SER A 123 -4.52 16.22 -11.51
CA SER A 123 -5.96 16.13 -11.62
C SER A 123 -6.39 17.24 -12.60
N PRO A 124 -7.19 16.94 -13.64
CA PRO A 124 -7.65 17.98 -14.54
C PRO A 124 -8.31 19.07 -13.70
N THR A 125 -7.78 20.29 -13.82
CA THR A 125 -8.32 21.47 -13.16
C THR A 125 -9.80 21.52 -13.45
N ALA A 126 -10.64 21.59 -12.41
CA ALA A 126 -12.07 21.76 -12.51
C ALA A 126 -12.42 23.15 -13.06
N THR A 127 -12.12 23.41 -14.33
CA THR A 127 -12.56 24.58 -15.08
C THR A 127 -12.58 24.22 -16.56
N GLU A 128 -13.70 23.66 -17.02
CA GLU A 128 -14.27 23.87 -18.36
C GLU A 128 -15.57 23.05 -18.49
N ILE A 129 -16.62 23.51 -17.81
CA ILE A 129 -17.99 23.33 -18.30
C ILE A 129 -18.61 24.72 -18.27
N ARG A 130 -18.69 25.35 -19.45
CA ARG A 130 -19.65 26.40 -19.76
C ARG A 130 -20.54 25.87 -20.87
#